data_AF-A0AAF5DGX4-F1
#
_entry.id   AF-A0AAF5DGX4-F1
#
_cell.length_a   1.000
_cell.length_b   1.000
_cell.length_c   1.000
_cell.angle_alpha   90.00
_cell.angle_beta   90.00
_cell.angle_gamma   90.00
#
_symmetry.space_group_name_H-M   'P 1'
#
loop_
_entity.id
_entity.type
_entity.pdbx_description
1 polymer ?
#
loop_
_entity_poly.entity_id
_entity_poly.type
_entity_poly.pdbx_seq_one_letter_code
_entity_poly.pdbx_strand_id
1 'polypeptide(L)'
;MLAVPIMRMAYAEGLTTPEIEYSEGGIMIDNKTRFADLREMLDSNKENLKTDAMKRVISMVAKGKDCSELFPAVVKNVAAKNLELKKLVYVYLVRYAEEQQELALLSISTFQRGLKDHNQLIRASALRVLSSIRVSMIAPVMMLAIKEAVRDMSAYVRKVAAHAIPKLFSLEPELQPQLIECIDYLLGDKRTLVLGSAVYAFEETCPDHLQILHKHYRSLCRALVDVDEWGQVIMISLLTRYARTQFVAPKNDNSLDPDHFLLLQSAKPLLQSRNCSVVMGVAQLFYHVGPPQQLSIVSKALVRLLSGPREVQYVVLVNIATICAASDSNSVLKEIFAISKNIFEPYLKSFFVRNGDSIHVKLLKLQILKSLATESNVQIVLKELQTYVKINDLAGPAIEAIGHCALQVGTVAELCLTGLVSLIANSNEELVSSVVVVLKKLLHQKAPLSLLIRLLKLINSIKAPSARACVI
;
A
#
# COMPACT_ATOMS: atom_id res chain seq x y z
N MET A 1 7.80 1.76 -11.92
CA MET A 1 6.63 2.26 -11.17
C MET A 1 7.01 3.65 -10.71
N LEU A 2 6.53 4.67 -11.41
CA LEU A 2 6.75 6.07 -11.05
C LEU A 2 6.07 6.30 -9.69
N ALA A 3 6.82 6.81 -8.72
CA ALA A 3 6.29 7.23 -7.43
C ALA A 3 5.17 8.25 -7.69
N VAL A 4 3.94 7.87 -7.40
CA VAL A 4 2.82 8.81 -7.36
C VAL A 4 3.14 9.75 -6.21
N PRO A 5 3.48 11.03 -6.46
CA PRO A 5 3.67 11.98 -5.38
C PRO A 5 2.33 12.05 -4.66
N ILE A 6 2.35 11.97 -3.34
CA ILE A 6 1.16 12.19 -2.51
C ILE A 6 0.63 13.56 -2.88
N MET A 7 -0.35 13.57 -3.79
CA MET A 7 -1.07 14.75 -4.21
C MET A 7 -1.83 15.20 -2.97
N ARG A 8 -1.22 16.10 -2.19
CA ARG A 8 -1.95 16.91 -1.23
C ARG A 8 -3.07 17.52 -2.05
N MET A 9 -4.31 17.19 -1.71
CA MET A 9 -5.47 17.86 -2.26
C MET A 9 -5.24 19.36 -2.00
N ALA A 10 -4.82 20.06 -3.04
CA ALA A 10 -4.89 21.49 -3.09
C ALA A 10 -6.39 21.77 -3.03
N TYR A 11 -6.89 22.06 -1.83
CA TYR A 11 -8.19 22.68 -1.68
C TYR A 11 -8.17 23.87 -2.64
N ALA A 12 -9.09 23.86 -3.59
CA ALA A 12 -9.18 24.87 -4.63
C ALA A 12 -9.09 26.26 -3.99
N GLU A 13 -7.97 26.94 -4.21
CA GLU A 13 -7.87 28.37 -3.99
C GLU A 13 -8.87 29.04 -4.91
N GLY A 14 -9.71 29.90 -4.34
CA GLY A 14 -10.57 30.77 -5.12
C GLY A 14 -12.04 30.46 -4.98
N LEU A 15 -12.59 30.64 -3.78
CA LEU A 15 -13.89 31.27 -3.53
C LEU A 15 -13.90 31.76 -2.07
N THR A 16 -12.92 32.57 -1.68
CA THR A 16 -12.98 33.32 -0.41
C THR A 16 -13.97 34.47 -0.60
N THR A 17 -15.26 34.15 -0.48
CA THR A 17 -16.18 35.17 0.03
C THR A 17 -15.68 35.50 1.44
N PRO A 18 -15.47 36.78 1.79
CA PRO A 18 -15.03 37.11 3.14
C PRO A 18 -16.11 36.59 4.09
N GLU A 19 -15.78 35.55 4.86
CA GLU A 19 -16.62 34.99 5.90
C GLU A 19 -16.83 36.06 6.97
N ILE A 20 -17.82 36.91 6.77
CA ILE A 20 -18.39 37.72 7.83
C ILE A 20 -19.21 36.73 8.68
N GLU A 21 -18.55 36.11 9.67
CA GLU A 21 -19.24 35.31 10.69
C GLU A 21 -20.15 36.24 11.50
N TYR A 22 -21.44 36.28 11.15
CA TYR A 22 -22.48 36.90 11.98
C TYR A 22 -22.75 36.00 13.20
N SER A 23 -22.28 36.42 14.37
CA SER A 23 -22.84 35.95 15.65
C SER A 23 -24.24 36.54 15.83
N GLU A 24 -25.16 35.79 16.44
CA GLU A 24 -26.48 36.27 16.85
C GLU A 24 -26.33 37.63 17.55
N GLY A 25 -26.84 38.69 16.91
CA GLY A 25 -26.75 40.07 17.39
C GLY A 25 -25.98 41.06 16.51
N GLY A 26 -25.32 40.63 15.42
CA GLY A 26 -24.83 41.56 14.39
C GLY A 26 -23.70 42.51 14.81
N ILE A 27 -22.95 42.17 15.86
CA ILE A 27 -21.80 42.96 16.32
C ILE A 27 -20.56 42.53 15.52
N MET A 28 -19.96 43.45 14.77
CA MET A 28 -18.64 43.27 14.18
C MET A 28 -17.63 42.98 15.31
N ILE A 29 -17.21 41.73 15.46
CA ILE A 29 -16.11 41.37 16.35
C ILE A 29 -14.84 41.88 15.68
N ASP A 30 -14.29 42.98 16.18
CA ASP A 30 -12.97 43.49 15.79
C ASP A 30 -11.98 42.31 15.88
N ASN A 31 -11.24 42.03 14.80
CA ASN A 31 -10.30 40.89 14.72
C ASN A 31 -9.35 40.86 15.92
N LYS A 32 -8.99 42.04 16.48
CA LYS A 32 -8.15 42.16 17.68
C LYS A 32 -8.79 41.61 18.96
N THR A 33 -10.12 41.65 19.07
CA THR A 33 -10.86 41.12 20.22
C THR A 33 -11.14 39.62 20.10
N ARG A 34 -11.07 39.06 18.88
CA ARG A 34 -11.43 37.67 18.58
C ARG A 34 -10.74 36.63 19.46
N PHE A 35 -9.48 36.88 19.82
CA PHE A 35 -8.66 35.97 20.63
C PHE A 35 -8.21 36.55 21.97
N ALA A 36 -8.80 37.66 22.43
CA ALA A 36 -8.35 38.36 23.63
C ALA A 36 -8.37 37.44 24.88
N ASP A 37 -9.47 36.73 25.12
CA ASP A 37 -9.61 35.75 26.20
C ASP A 37 -8.52 34.66 26.13
N LEU A 38 -8.29 34.08 24.95
CA LEU A 38 -7.29 33.04 24.77
C LEU A 38 -5.87 33.56 25.02
N ARG A 39 -5.55 34.79 24.59
CA ARG A 39 -4.25 35.41 24.87
C ARG A 39 -4.05 35.56 26.38
N GLU A 40 -5.05 36.05 27.10
CA GLU A 40 -5.00 36.20 28.55
C GLU A 40 -4.82 34.85 29.26
N MET A 41 -5.58 33.82 28.85
CA MET A 41 -5.45 32.48 29.41
C MET A 41 -4.07 31.87 29.14
N LEU A 42 -3.47 32.11 27.96
CA LEU A 42 -2.14 31.62 27.59
C LEU A 42 -1.00 32.35 28.34
N ASP A 43 -1.18 33.63 28.64
CA ASP A 43 -0.23 34.45 29.41
C ASP A 43 -0.42 34.30 30.94
N SER A 44 -1.50 33.67 31.40
CA SER A 44 -1.77 33.38 32.82
C SER A 44 -0.64 32.62 33.51
N ASN A 45 -0.52 32.70 34.84
CA ASN A 45 0.42 31.85 35.59
C ASN A 45 -0.10 30.44 35.86
N LYS A 46 -1.39 30.16 35.63
CA LYS A 46 -2.02 28.87 35.94
C LYS A 46 -1.92 27.91 34.75
N GLU A 47 -1.16 26.81 34.89
CA GLU A 47 -0.99 25.82 33.81
C GLU A 47 -2.30 25.18 33.34
N ASN A 48 -3.32 25.07 34.21
CA ASN A 48 -4.64 24.55 33.83
C ASN A 48 -5.34 25.48 32.82
N LEU A 49 -5.31 26.81 33.05
CA LEU A 49 -5.90 27.78 32.14
C LEU A 49 -5.19 27.77 30.78
N LYS A 50 -3.86 27.64 30.78
CA LYS A 50 -3.08 27.50 29.54
C LYS A 50 -3.46 26.25 28.76
N THR A 51 -3.62 25.13 29.46
CA THR A 51 -4.01 23.85 28.84
C THR A 51 -5.39 23.96 28.21
N ASP A 52 -6.35 24.57 28.92
CA ASP A 52 -7.71 24.78 28.40
C ASP A 52 -7.73 25.73 27.21
N ALA A 53 -6.95 26.82 27.26
CA ALA A 53 -6.77 27.71 26.13
C ALA A 53 -6.20 26.98 24.91
N MET A 54 -5.14 26.19 25.10
CA MET A 54 -4.54 25.41 24.02
C MET A 54 -5.52 24.36 23.44
N LYS A 55 -6.34 23.71 24.26
CA LYS A 55 -7.39 22.79 23.77
C LYS A 55 -8.39 23.52 22.87
N ARG A 56 -8.82 24.73 23.27
CA ARG A 56 -9.71 25.57 22.46
C ARG A 56 -9.03 25.99 21.15
N VAL A 57 -7.78 26.44 21.20
CA VAL A 57 -7.01 26.82 20.00
C VAL A 57 -6.87 25.64 19.03
N ILE A 58 -6.45 24.46 19.50
CA ILE A 58 -6.33 23.27 18.65
C ILE A 58 -7.69 22.85 18.07
N SER A 59 -8.79 23.00 18.83
CA SER A 59 -10.13 22.74 18.32
C SER A 59 -10.53 23.71 17.20
N MET A 60 -10.15 25.00 17.29
CA MET A 60 -10.38 25.99 16.23
C MET A 60 -9.56 25.68 14.97
N VAL A 61 -8.28 25.33 15.14
CA VAL A 61 -7.41 24.89 14.03
C VAL A 61 -7.96 23.64 13.35
N ALA A 62 -8.45 22.66 14.12
CA ALA A 62 -9.07 21.44 13.58
C ALA A 62 -10.35 21.73 12.78
N LYS A 63 -11.03 22.85 13.05
CA LYS A 63 -12.19 23.34 12.29
C LYS A 63 -11.80 24.22 11.09
N GLY A 64 -10.50 24.39 10.81
CA GLY A 64 -10.00 25.19 9.70
C GLY A 64 -9.84 26.69 9.99
N LYS A 65 -10.07 27.15 11.24
CA LYS A 65 -9.90 28.56 11.59
C LYS A 65 -8.42 28.92 11.75
N ASP A 66 -8.01 30.04 11.16
CA ASP A 66 -6.65 30.54 11.36
C ASP A 66 -6.48 31.15 12.76
N CYS A 67 -5.52 30.63 13.50
CA CYS A 67 -5.13 31.07 14.83
C CYS A 67 -3.70 31.64 14.86
N SER A 68 -3.07 31.88 13.70
CA SER A 68 -1.67 32.35 13.56
C SER A 68 -1.34 33.56 14.46
N GLU A 69 -2.29 34.47 14.68
CA GLU A 69 -2.14 35.62 15.57
C GLU A 69 -1.85 35.29 17.05
N LEU A 70 -2.11 34.05 17.49
CA LEU A 70 -1.80 33.58 18.84
C LEU A 70 -0.36 33.09 18.97
N PHE A 71 0.40 33.03 17.87
CA PHE A 71 1.73 32.44 17.84
C PHE A 71 2.69 32.99 18.92
N PRO A 72 2.81 34.30 19.17
CA PRO A 72 3.67 34.82 20.24
C PRO A 72 3.28 34.30 21.63
N ALA A 73 1.98 34.27 21.93
CA ALA A 73 1.46 33.79 23.22
C ALA A 73 1.69 32.27 23.39
N VAL A 74 1.56 31.50 22.31
CA VAL A 74 1.83 30.06 22.32
C VAL A 74 3.33 29.77 22.48
N VAL A 75 4.22 30.52 21.81
CA VAL A 75 5.67 30.34 21.89
C VAL A 75 6.21 30.56 23.30
N LYS A 76 5.67 31.52 24.07
CA LYS A 76 6.04 31.71 25.49
C LYS A 76 5.84 30.45 26.34
N ASN A 77 4.95 29.56 25.91
CA ASN A 77 4.58 28.34 26.62
C ASN A 77 5.36 27.09 26.18
N VAL A 78 6.31 27.20 25.25
CA VAL A 78 7.15 26.07 24.78
C VAL A 78 7.90 25.40 25.94
N ALA A 79 8.34 26.18 26.93
CA ALA A 79 9.12 25.70 28.08
C ALA A 79 8.25 25.21 29.26
N ALA A 80 6.93 25.06 29.10
CA ALA A 80 6.04 24.60 30.16
C ALA A 80 6.45 23.24 30.76
N LYS A 81 6.18 23.01 32.04
CA LYS A 81 6.50 21.74 32.70
C LYS A 81 5.40 20.70 32.46
N ASN A 82 4.15 21.14 32.41
CA ASN A 82 3.01 20.28 32.09
C ASN A 82 3.17 19.59 30.72
N LEU A 83 3.10 18.25 30.72
CA LEU A 83 3.29 17.43 29.52
C LEU A 83 2.14 17.57 28.50
N GLU A 84 0.91 17.76 28.98
CA GLU A 84 -0.26 17.93 28.11
C GLU A 84 -0.19 19.27 27.39
N LEU A 85 0.02 20.36 28.13
CA LEU A 85 0.25 21.69 27.58
C LEU A 85 1.38 21.68 26.55
N LYS A 86 2.52 21.09 26.91
CA LYS A 86 3.70 20.97 26.03
C LYS A 86 3.36 20.26 24.72
N LYS A 87 2.62 19.14 24.77
CA LYS A 87 2.18 18.42 23.55
C LYS A 87 1.30 19.30 22.66
N LEU A 88 0.35 20.03 23.24
CA LEU A 88 -0.55 20.92 22.48
C LEU A 88 0.22 22.07 21.83
N VAL A 89 1.15 22.70 22.57
CA VAL A 89 2.03 23.75 22.05
C VAL A 89 2.85 23.22 20.88
N TYR A 90 3.39 22.00 20.98
CA TYR A 90 4.18 21.40 19.91
C TYR A 90 3.38 21.12 18.65
N VAL A 91 2.14 20.62 18.78
CA VAL A 91 1.23 20.42 17.63
C VAL A 91 0.95 21.76 16.94
N TYR A 92 0.71 22.83 17.71
CA TYR A 92 0.48 24.16 17.17
C TYR A 92 1.70 24.71 16.42
N LEU A 93 2.91 24.58 17.00
CA LEU A 93 4.14 25.05 16.36
C LEU A 93 4.40 24.35 15.03
N VAL A 94 4.18 23.04 14.95
CA VAL A 94 4.36 22.28 13.69
C VAL A 94 3.42 22.78 12.60
N ARG A 95 2.26 23.34 12.95
CA ARG A 95 1.31 23.92 12.00
C ARG A 95 1.75 25.30 11.50
N TYR A 96 2.17 26.19 12.40
CA TYR A 96 2.33 27.62 12.10
C TYR A 96 3.78 28.13 12.00
N ALA A 97 4.77 27.34 12.40
CA ALA A 97 6.16 27.80 12.43
C ALA A 97 6.74 28.10 11.03
N GLU A 98 6.21 27.48 9.99
CA GLU A 98 6.61 27.73 8.59
C GLU A 98 6.19 29.14 8.12
N GLU A 99 5.03 29.61 8.58
CA GLU A 99 4.49 30.95 8.31
C GLU A 99 5.12 32.02 9.20
N GLN A 100 5.44 31.68 10.46
CA GLN A 100 5.95 32.59 11.49
C GLN A 100 7.43 32.32 11.82
N GLN A 101 8.30 32.33 10.80
CA GLN A 101 9.69 31.86 10.92
C GLN A 101 10.51 32.59 11.98
N GLU A 102 10.45 33.93 12.02
CA GLU A 102 11.23 34.75 12.98
C GLU A 102 10.87 34.44 14.44
N LEU A 103 9.57 34.35 14.75
CA LEU A 103 9.11 34.00 16.09
C LEU A 103 9.40 32.54 16.43
N ALA A 104 9.34 31.65 15.43
CA ALA A 104 9.66 30.23 15.62
C ALA A 104 11.11 30.05 16.11
N LEU A 105 12.04 30.91 15.68
CA LEU A 105 13.44 30.87 16.14
C LEU A 105 13.60 30.98 17.65
N LEU A 106 12.74 31.76 18.32
CA LEU A 106 12.79 31.92 19.76
C LEU A 106 12.54 30.59 20.48
N SER A 107 11.70 29.72 19.89
CA SER A 107 11.41 28.39 20.43
C SER A 107 12.55 27.39 20.24
N ILE A 108 13.42 27.58 19.24
CA ILE A 108 14.51 26.66 18.89
C ILE A 108 15.49 26.49 20.04
N SER A 109 15.82 27.58 20.74
CA SER A 109 16.67 27.57 21.93
C SER A 109 16.17 26.60 23.01
N THR A 110 14.84 26.51 23.18
CA THR A 110 14.21 25.61 24.15
C THR A 110 14.33 24.16 23.71
N PHE A 111 14.18 23.87 22.42
CA PHE A 111 14.40 22.52 21.89
C PHE A 111 15.87 22.10 21.96
N GLN A 112 16.82 23.00 21.67
CA GLN A 112 18.24 22.73 21.82
C GLN A 112 18.62 22.36 23.27
N ARG A 113 18.01 23.03 24.26
CA ARG A 113 18.17 22.62 25.67
C ARG A 113 17.56 21.24 25.93
N GLY A 114 16.38 20.97 25.37
CA GLY A 114 15.71 19.67 25.49
C GLY A 114 16.50 18.51 24.87
N LEU A 115 17.31 18.75 23.83
CA LEU A 115 18.19 17.74 23.24
C LEU A 115 19.30 17.27 24.19
N LYS A 116 19.64 18.06 25.21
CA LYS A 116 20.68 17.74 26.20
C LYS A 116 20.11 17.24 27.54
N ASP A 117 18.79 17.01 27.60
CA ASP A 117 18.13 16.55 28.81
C ASP A 117 18.55 15.13 29.20
N HIS A 118 18.57 14.82 30.50
CA HIS A 118 18.88 13.46 30.97
C HIS A 118 17.82 12.45 30.53
N ASN A 119 16.56 12.86 30.45
CA ASN A 119 15.45 12.00 30.07
C ASN A 119 15.39 11.81 28.54
N GLN A 120 15.62 10.59 28.10
CA GLN A 120 15.54 10.18 26.68
C GLN A 120 14.22 10.58 25.99
N LEU A 121 13.09 10.63 26.71
CA LEU A 121 11.79 11.01 26.14
C LEU A 121 11.73 12.52 25.84
N ILE A 122 12.40 13.33 26.67
CA ILE A 122 12.50 14.77 26.45
C ILE A 122 13.42 15.04 25.26
N ARG A 123 14.59 14.38 25.20
CA ARG A 123 15.50 14.46 24.04
C ARG A 123 14.81 14.06 22.73
N ALA A 124 14.17 12.90 22.72
CA ALA A 124 13.43 12.40 21.56
C ALA A 124 12.29 13.35 21.16
N SER A 125 11.52 13.87 22.12
CA SER A 125 10.46 14.83 21.82
C SER A 125 11.01 16.14 21.26
N ALA A 126 12.11 16.65 21.79
CA ALA A 126 12.75 17.87 21.30
C ALA A 126 13.20 17.71 19.85
N LEU A 127 13.88 16.60 19.52
CA LEU A 127 14.30 16.30 18.16
C LEU A 127 13.12 16.12 17.20
N ARG A 128 12.04 15.46 17.65
CA ARG A 128 10.83 15.27 16.84
C ARG A 128 10.19 16.61 16.49
N VAL A 129 10.11 17.55 17.43
CA VAL A 129 9.53 18.87 17.16
C VAL A 129 10.45 19.70 16.30
N LEU A 130 11.74 19.77 16.65
CA LEU A 130 12.76 20.49 15.89
C LEU A 130 12.77 20.05 14.42
N SER A 131 12.78 18.75 14.15
CA SER A 131 12.75 18.20 12.79
C SER A 131 11.43 18.39 12.05
N SER A 132 10.34 18.72 12.76
CA SER A 132 9.04 18.98 12.15
C SER A 132 8.80 20.46 11.89
N ILE A 133 9.63 21.34 12.45
CA ILE A 133 9.66 22.76 12.13
C ILE A 133 10.39 22.92 10.79
N ARG A 134 9.65 23.28 9.75
CA ARG A 134 10.14 23.39 8.37
C ARG A 134 10.71 24.78 8.08
N VAL A 135 11.76 25.16 8.81
CA VAL A 135 12.43 26.45 8.61
C VAL A 135 13.87 26.19 8.18
N SER A 136 14.26 26.62 6.98
CA SER A 136 15.59 26.28 6.42
C SER A 136 16.75 26.81 7.25
N MET A 137 16.61 27.97 7.91
CA MET A 137 17.71 28.56 8.67
C MET A 137 18.14 27.75 9.91
N ILE A 138 17.33 26.79 10.37
CA ILE A 138 17.70 25.91 11.49
C ILE A 138 18.35 24.60 11.02
N ALA A 139 18.49 24.38 9.71
CA ALA A 139 19.02 23.14 9.16
C ALA A 139 20.44 22.78 9.68
N PRO A 140 21.40 23.71 9.84
CA PRO A 140 22.69 23.39 10.45
C PRO A 140 22.57 22.89 11.90
N VAL A 141 21.69 23.51 12.69
CA VAL A 141 21.41 23.09 14.08
C VAL A 141 20.74 21.72 14.09
N MET A 142 19.80 21.49 13.17
CA MET A 142 19.11 20.21 13.04
C MET A 142 20.07 19.09 12.63
N MET A 143 21.01 19.36 11.72
CA MET A 143 22.03 18.39 11.30
C MET A 143 22.92 17.96 12.46
N LEU A 144 23.38 18.92 13.27
CA LEU A 144 24.16 18.64 14.48
C LEU A 144 23.34 17.81 15.49
N ALA A 145 22.07 18.19 15.70
CA ALA A 145 21.17 17.45 16.58
C ALA A 145 20.94 16.00 16.12
N ILE A 146 20.80 15.77 14.80
CA ILE A 146 20.68 14.42 14.23
C ILE A 146 21.98 13.63 14.44
N LYS A 147 23.15 14.22 14.15
CA LYS A 147 24.46 13.56 14.35
C LYS A 147 24.68 13.09 15.78
N GLU A 148 24.32 13.91 16.77
CA GLU A 148 24.38 13.54 18.18
C GLU A 148 23.33 12.44 18.52
N ALA A 149 22.09 12.62 18.07
CA ALA A 149 20.99 11.72 18.39
C ALA A 149 21.13 10.31 17.77
N VAL A 150 21.79 10.19 16.61
CA VAL A 150 22.15 8.91 15.97
C VAL A 150 23.05 8.06 16.86
N ARG A 151 23.83 8.69 17.74
CA ARG A 151 24.75 8.02 18.68
C ARG A 151 24.23 8.00 20.12
N ASP A 152 22.97 8.39 20.33
CA ASP A 152 22.37 8.43 21.66
C ASP A 152 22.34 7.03 22.29
N MET A 153 22.50 6.94 23.61
CA MET A 153 22.44 5.66 24.34
C MET A 153 21.07 4.98 24.18
N SER A 154 20.01 5.77 24.06
CA SER A 154 18.64 5.30 23.90
C SER A 154 18.33 4.92 22.45
N ALA A 155 17.91 3.67 22.25
CA ALA A 155 17.38 3.22 20.97
C ALA A 155 16.14 4.03 20.53
N TYR A 156 15.36 4.56 21.47
CA TYR A 156 14.19 5.38 21.15
C TYR A 156 14.61 6.72 20.53
N VAL A 157 15.65 7.37 21.07
CA VAL A 157 16.17 8.62 20.50
C VAL A 157 16.78 8.37 19.11
N ARG A 158 17.54 7.28 18.94
CA ARG A 158 18.10 6.89 17.62
C ARG A 158 17.01 6.60 16.59
N LYS A 159 15.91 5.94 16.99
CA LYS A 159 14.72 5.75 16.16
C LYS A 159 14.14 7.10 15.70
N VAL A 160 14.02 8.07 16.60
CA VAL A 160 13.52 9.42 16.26
C VAL A 160 14.51 10.16 15.36
N ALA A 161 15.82 9.99 15.57
CA ALA A 161 16.84 10.53 14.67
C ALA A 161 16.68 10.01 13.24
N ALA A 162 16.43 8.71 13.07
CA ALA A 162 16.14 8.12 11.76
C ALA A 162 14.93 8.79 11.08
N HIS A 163 13.83 9.04 11.81
CA HIS A 163 12.66 9.76 11.26
C HIS A 163 12.89 11.26 11.02
N ALA A 164 13.91 11.86 11.62
CA ALA A 164 14.26 13.26 11.39
C ALA A 164 15.06 13.46 10.10
N ILE A 165 15.83 12.44 9.67
CA ILE A 165 16.69 12.50 8.49
C ILE A 165 15.93 12.87 7.20
N PRO A 166 14.83 12.18 6.81
CA PRO A 166 14.10 12.54 5.59
C PRO A 166 13.51 13.96 5.63
N LYS A 167 13.16 14.45 6.82
CA LYS A 167 12.63 15.81 6.97
C LYS A 167 13.71 16.85 6.71
N LEU A 168 14.92 16.64 7.24
CA LEU A 168 16.05 17.52 6.94
C LEU A 168 16.45 17.43 5.46
N PHE A 169 16.47 16.22 4.87
CA PHE A 169 16.71 16.06 3.44
C PHE A 169 15.70 16.81 2.58
N SER A 170 14.41 16.80 2.96
CA SER A 170 13.38 17.56 2.25
C SER A 170 13.53 19.08 2.36
N LEU A 171 14.20 19.58 3.41
CA LEU A 171 14.47 21.01 3.61
C LEU A 171 15.75 21.46 2.92
N GLU A 172 16.81 20.65 3.00
CA GLU A 172 18.13 20.96 2.46
C GLU A 172 18.75 19.71 1.81
N PRO A 173 18.44 19.45 0.52
CA PRO A 173 18.93 18.26 -0.19
C PRO A 173 20.46 18.17 -0.28
N GLU A 174 21.16 19.31 -0.20
CA GLU A 174 22.63 19.38 -0.24
C GLU A 174 23.31 18.65 0.93
N LEU A 175 22.58 18.45 2.05
CA LEU A 175 23.08 17.71 3.21
C LEU A 175 23.05 16.18 3.03
N GLN A 176 22.55 15.67 1.89
CA GLN A 176 22.41 14.23 1.63
C GLN A 176 23.66 13.41 1.96
N PRO A 177 24.91 13.80 1.61
CA PRO A 177 26.10 13.01 1.94
C PRO A 177 26.27 12.79 3.46
N GLN A 178 26.02 13.83 4.26
CA GLN A 178 26.13 13.75 5.73
C GLN A 178 24.98 12.94 6.33
N LEU A 179 23.79 13.01 5.73
CA LEU A 179 22.63 12.21 6.13
C LEU A 179 22.84 10.73 5.81
N ILE A 180 23.49 10.43 4.69
CA ILE A 180 23.87 9.07 4.30
C ILE A 180 24.79 8.43 5.35
N GLU A 181 25.79 9.16 5.86
CA GLU A 181 26.65 8.68 6.96
C GLU A 181 25.84 8.35 8.23
N CYS A 182 24.81 9.15 8.52
CA CYS A 182 23.92 8.92 9.66
C CYS A 182 23.05 7.67 9.45
N ILE A 183 22.45 7.52 8.27
CA ILE A 183 21.65 6.34 7.89
C ILE A 183 22.51 5.08 7.98
N ASP A 184 23.72 5.15 7.44
CA ASP A 184 24.67 4.05 7.44
C ASP A 184 24.98 3.55 8.87
N TYR A 185 25.23 4.48 9.80
CA TYR A 185 25.41 4.13 11.21
C TYR A 185 24.16 3.47 11.82
N LEU A 186 22.97 4.00 11.51
CA LEU A 186 21.69 3.49 12.02
C LEU A 186 21.30 2.12 11.45
N LEU A 187 21.65 1.83 10.20
CA LEU A 187 21.42 0.51 9.59
C LEU A 187 22.24 -0.61 10.27
N GLY A 188 23.34 -0.24 10.93
CA GLY A 188 24.16 -1.12 11.75
C GLY A 188 23.72 -1.25 13.22
N ASP A 189 22.55 -0.70 13.60
CA ASP A 189 22.10 -0.72 14.99
C ASP A 189 21.84 -2.15 15.49
N LYS A 190 22.16 -2.39 16.77
CA LYS A 190 21.91 -3.67 17.44
C LYS A 190 20.45 -3.85 17.85
N ARG A 191 19.66 -2.78 17.91
CA ARG A 191 18.26 -2.79 18.39
C ARG A 191 17.32 -2.72 17.20
N THR A 192 16.44 -3.72 17.07
CA THR A 192 15.45 -3.82 15.98
C THR A 192 14.46 -2.67 15.95
N LEU A 193 14.22 -2.03 17.11
CA LEU A 193 13.43 -0.80 17.24
C LEU A 193 13.93 0.34 16.31
N VAL A 194 15.22 0.38 16.02
CA VAL A 194 15.85 1.42 15.18
C VAL A 194 15.87 1.00 13.72
N LEU A 195 16.10 -0.28 13.42
CA LEU A 195 16.32 -0.79 12.06
C LEU A 195 15.17 -0.49 11.10
N GLY A 196 13.91 -0.66 11.54
CA GLY A 196 12.75 -0.32 10.71
C GLY A 196 12.72 1.16 10.30
N SER A 197 13.01 2.06 11.24
CA SER A 197 13.08 3.50 10.98
C SER A 197 14.32 3.91 10.20
N ALA A 198 15.45 3.21 10.38
CA ALA A 198 16.67 3.41 9.60
C ALA A 198 16.47 3.04 8.13
N VAL A 199 15.78 1.92 7.88
CA VAL A 199 15.41 1.50 6.52
C VAL A 199 14.39 2.46 5.89
N TYR A 200 13.42 2.96 6.65
CA TYR A 200 12.55 4.05 6.19
C TYR A 200 13.37 5.29 5.80
N ALA A 201 14.33 5.70 6.63
CA ALA A 201 15.19 6.84 6.32
C ALA A 201 16.01 6.63 5.04
N PHE A 202 16.53 5.41 4.84
CA PHE A 202 17.22 5.00 3.62
C PHE A 202 16.33 5.14 2.37
N GLU A 203 15.11 4.57 2.40
CA GLU A 203 14.19 4.62 1.26
C GLU A 203 13.81 6.04 0.86
N GLU A 204 13.63 6.95 1.83
CA GLU A 204 13.21 8.33 1.56
C GLU A 204 14.37 9.26 1.19
N THR A 205 15.61 8.93 1.57
CA THR A 205 16.76 9.85 1.43
C THR A 205 17.74 9.41 0.35
N CYS A 206 17.99 8.11 0.20
CA CYS A 206 19.01 7.59 -0.70
C CYS A 206 18.65 6.19 -1.28
N PRO A 207 17.46 6.01 -1.89
CA PRO A 207 16.99 4.69 -2.34
C PRO A 207 17.91 4.01 -3.36
N ASP A 208 18.67 4.80 -4.13
CA ASP A 208 19.59 4.31 -5.16
C ASP A 208 20.95 3.86 -4.61
N HIS A 209 21.28 4.16 -3.35
CA HIS A 209 22.59 3.89 -2.74
C HIS A 209 22.69 2.48 -2.12
N LEU A 210 22.31 1.45 -2.90
CA LEU A 210 22.26 0.05 -2.43
C LEU A 210 23.61 -0.49 -1.94
N GLN A 211 24.72 0.13 -2.35
CA GLN A 211 26.08 -0.25 -1.93
C GLN A 211 26.26 -0.22 -0.40
N ILE A 212 25.57 0.70 0.28
CA ILE A 212 25.63 0.83 1.74
C ILE A 212 24.93 -0.35 2.42
N LEU A 213 23.91 -0.92 1.77
CA LEU A 213 23.18 -2.06 2.31
C LEU A 213 24.01 -3.34 2.29
N HIS A 214 25.01 -3.49 1.42
CA HIS A 214 25.79 -4.74 1.34
C HIS A 214 26.36 -5.18 2.69
N LYS A 215 26.93 -4.24 3.46
CA LYS A 215 27.50 -4.56 4.78
C LYS A 215 26.45 -4.84 5.86
N HIS A 216 25.23 -4.33 5.70
CA HIS A 216 24.14 -4.48 6.67
C HIS A 216 23.14 -5.58 6.28
N TYR A 217 23.17 -6.05 5.03
CA TYR A 217 22.18 -6.94 4.43
C TYR A 217 21.88 -8.18 5.28
N ARG A 218 22.92 -8.90 5.71
CA ARG A 218 22.77 -10.12 6.52
C ARG A 218 22.17 -9.82 7.90
N SER A 219 22.53 -8.68 8.48
CA SER A 219 21.99 -8.23 9.77
C SER A 219 20.49 -7.92 9.64
N LEU A 220 20.12 -7.16 8.59
CA LEU A 220 18.73 -6.81 8.29
C LEU A 220 17.88 -8.05 8.03
N CYS A 221 18.38 -9.01 7.24
CA CYS A 221 17.68 -10.27 7.02
C CYS A 221 17.37 -11.00 8.33
N ARG A 222 18.39 -11.18 9.18
CA ARG A 222 18.23 -11.90 10.47
C ARG A 222 17.31 -11.17 11.44
N ALA A 223 17.32 -9.84 11.44
CA ALA A 223 16.48 -9.03 12.31
C ALA A 223 15.03 -8.92 11.82
N LEU A 224 14.73 -9.31 10.58
CA LEU A 224 13.46 -9.00 9.89
C LEU A 224 12.22 -9.41 10.69
N VAL A 225 12.24 -10.58 11.33
CA VAL A 225 11.10 -11.10 12.12
C VAL A 225 10.84 -10.28 13.40
N ASP A 226 11.88 -9.66 13.94
CA ASP A 226 11.87 -8.92 15.21
C ASP A 226 11.63 -7.40 15.04
N VAL A 227 11.53 -6.92 13.80
CA VAL A 227 11.18 -5.53 13.47
C VAL A 227 9.65 -5.36 13.55
N ASP A 228 9.18 -4.16 13.90
CA ASP A 228 7.74 -3.85 13.89
C ASP A 228 7.13 -3.95 12.48
N GLU A 229 5.82 -4.12 12.38
CA GLU A 229 5.14 -4.44 11.12
C GLU A 229 5.31 -3.35 10.05
N TRP A 230 5.42 -2.09 10.44
CA TRP A 230 5.65 -0.98 9.49
C TRP A 230 7.08 -1.05 8.96
N GLY A 231 8.05 -1.27 9.84
CA GLY A 231 9.44 -1.52 9.45
C GLY A 231 9.59 -2.76 8.57
N GLN A 232 8.87 -3.86 8.87
CA GLN A 232 8.89 -5.09 8.07
C GLN A 232 8.44 -4.85 6.63
N VAL A 233 7.33 -4.15 6.40
CA VAL A 233 6.82 -3.89 5.05
C VAL A 233 7.85 -3.13 4.21
N ILE A 234 8.43 -2.07 4.77
CA ILE A 234 9.44 -1.25 4.07
C ILE A 234 10.71 -2.07 3.84
N MET A 235 11.16 -2.81 4.87
CA MET A 235 12.36 -3.64 4.80
C MET A 235 12.23 -4.79 3.79
N ILE A 236 11.07 -5.45 3.69
CA ILE A 236 10.81 -6.47 2.69
C ILE A 236 10.85 -5.87 1.28
N SER A 237 10.22 -4.70 1.08
CA SER A 237 10.26 -4.00 -0.21
C SER A 237 11.70 -3.67 -0.62
N LEU A 238 12.48 -3.11 0.29
CA LEU A 238 13.89 -2.79 0.06
C LEU A 238 14.73 -4.05 -0.26
N LEU A 239 14.59 -5.10 0.54
CA LEU A 239 15.33 -6.35 0.34
C LEU A 239 14.90 -7.06 -0.94
N THR A 240 13.64 -6.92 -1.36
CA THR A 240 13.17 -7.40 -2.67
C THR A 240 13.86 -6.63 -3.80
N ARG A 241 13.95 -5.29 -3.71
CA ARG A 241 14.66 -4.47 -4.71
C ARG A 241 16.15 -4.80 -4.76
N TYR A 242 16.77 -4.96 -3.61
CA TYR A 242 18.16 -5.39 -3.49
C TYR A 242 18.35 -6.77 -4.16
N ALA A 243 17.55 -7.77 -3.81
CA ALA A 243 17.70 -9.12 -4.35
C ALA A 243 17.53 -9.18 -5.87
N ARG A 244 16.60 -8.39 -6.42
CA ARG A 244 16.39 -8.28 -7.88
C ARG A 244 17.55 -7.65 -8.64
N THR A 245 18.39 -6.86 -7.97
CA THR A 245 19.49 -6.13 -8.62
C THR A 245 20.85 -6.79 -8.36
N GLN A 246 21.01 -7.47 -7.22
CA GLN A 246 22.29 -8.00 -6.77
C GLN A 246 22.45 -9.51 -6.95
N PHE A 247 21.36 -10.26 -7.11
CA PHE A 247 21.42 -11.70 -7.30
C PHE A 247 20.95 -12.13 -8.69
N VAL A 248 21.52 -13.23 -9.17
CA VAL A 248 21.06 -13.91 -10.38
C VAL A 248 19.71 -14.58 -10.09
N ALA A 249 18.78 -14.50 -11.04
CA ALA A 249 17.47 -15.14 -10.93
C ALA A 249 17.63 -16.66 -10.71
N PRO A 250 17.05 -17.23 -9.63
CA PRO A 250 17.30 -18.62 -9.27
C PRO A 250 16.53 -19.59 -10.16
N LYS A 251 17.20 -20.66 -10.60
CA LYS A 251 16.58 -21.75 -11.36
C LYS A 251 15.99 -22.83 -10.44
N ASN A 252 16.70 -23.14 -9.37
CA ASN A 252 16.33 -24.12 -8.36
C ASN A 252 16.97 -23.77 -7.01
N ASP A 253 16.59 -24.50 -5.97
CA ASP A 253 17.11 -24.28 -4.61
C ASP A 253 18.61 -24.55 -4.49
N ASN A 254 19.17 -25.47 -5.28
CA ASN A 254 20.58 -25.88 -5.18
C ASN A 254 21.56 -24.84 -5.74
N SER A 255 21.11 -23.98 -6.67
CA SER A 255 21.93 -22.93 -7.29
C SER A 255 21.77 -21.57 -6.61
N LEU A 256 21.13 -21.51 -5.44
CA LEU A 256 20.80 -20.26 -4.78
C LEU A 256 22.01 -19.72 -4.01
N ASP A 257 22.34 -18.44 -4.24
CA ASP A 257 23.37 -17.75 -3.45
C ASP A 257 23.04 -17.82 -1.94
N PRO A 258 24.02 -18.06 -1.05
CA PRO A 258 23.77 -18.18 0.40
C PRO A 258 23.07 -16.97 1.02
N ASP A 259 23.36 -15.75 0.56
CA ASP A 259 22.74 -14.52 1.05
C ASP A 259 21.31 -14.35 0.51
N HIS A 260 21.07 -14.81 -0.71
CA HIS A 260 19.72 -14.87 -1.25
C HIS A 260 18.88 -15.90 -0.48
N PHE A 261 19.44 -17.08 -0.20
CA PHE A 261 18.81 -18.09 0.64
C PHE A 261 18.48 -17.55 2.04
N LEU A 262 19.41 -16.83 2.66
CA LEU A 262 19.21 -16.20 3.97
C LEU A 262 17.98 -15.28 3.99
N LEU A 263 17.80 -14.45 2.96
CA LEU A 263 16.64 -13.56 2.86
C LEU A 263 15.34 -14.35 2.79
N LEU A 264 15.26 -15.36 1.93
CA LEU A 264 14.05 -16.17 1.77
C LEU A 264 13.70 -16.91 3.08
N GLN A 265 14.69 -17.52 3.75
CA GLN A 265 14.46 -18.19 5.03
C GLN A 265 14.04 -17.22 6.13
N SER A 266 14.61 -16.01 6.15
CA SER A 266 14.27 -15.01 7.16
C SER A 266 12.86 -14.43 6.95
N ALA A 267 12.42 -14.28 5.70
CA ALA A 267 11.09 -13.78 5.37
C ALA A 267 9.99 -14.84 5.46
N LYS A 268 10.31 -16.13 5.28
CA LYS A 268 9.32 -17.22 5.23
C LYS A 268 8.36 -17.27 6.43
N PRO A 269 8.79 -17.13 7.71
CA PRO A 269 7.87 -17.12 8.85
C PRO A 269 6.84 -16.00 8.79
N LEU A 270 7.16 -14.87 8.16
CA LEU A 270 6.29 -13.70 8.05
C LEU A 270 5.07 -13.93 7.15
N LEU A 271 5.05 -14.99 6.34
CA LEU A 271 3.81 -15.45 5.69
C LEU A 271 2.72 -15.81 6.71
N GLN A 272 3.08 -16.12 7.95
CA GLN A 272 2.12 -16.37 9.02
C GLN A 272 1.68 -15.11 9.78
N SER A 273 2.24 -13.94 9.47
CA SER A 273 1.92 -12.67 10.13
C SER A 273 0.42 -12.38 10.14
N ARG A 274 -0.03 -11.72 11.22
CA ARG A 274 -1.41 -11.21 11.34
C ARG A 274 -1.62 -9.96 10.49
N ASN A 275 -0.55 -9.25 10.13
CA ASN A 275 -0.63 -8.06 9.30
C ASN A 275 -0.66 -8.47 7.83
N CYS A 276 -1.75 -8.14 7.12
CA CYS A 276 -1.93 -8.47 5.72
C CYS A 276 -0.87 -7.81 4.81
N SER A 277 -0.43 -6.59 5.13
CA SER A 277 0.61 -5.90 4.36
C SER A 277 1.95 -6.63 4.42
N VAL A 278 2.32 -7.15 5.60
CA VAL A 278 3.52 -7.97 5.76
C VAL A 278 3.42 -9.25 4.93
N VAL A 279 2.30 -9.97 5.01
CA VAL A 279 2.08 -11.20 4.22
C VAL A 279 2.13 -10.90 2.72
N MET A 280 1.53 -9.79 2.27
CA MET A 280 1.58 -9.35 0.87
C MET A 280 3.00 -9.00 0.43
N GLY A 281 3.78 -8.30 1.27
CA GLY A 281 5.18 -8.01 0.99
C GLY A 281 6.02 -9.27 0.84
N VAL A 282 5.85 -10.26 1.72
CA VAL A 282 6.55 -11.55 1.59
C VAL A 282 6.09 -12.32 0.36
N ALA A 283 4.81 -12.31 0.03
CA ALA A 283 4.29 -12.90 -1.21
C ALA A 283 4.95 -12.28 -2.44
N GLN A 284 5.08 -10.96 -2.47
CA GLN A 284 5.76 -10.22 -3.54
C GLN A 284 7.25 -10.59 -3.62
N LEU A 285 7.93 -10.72 -2.48
CA LEU A 285 9.32 -11.17 -2.41
C LEU A 285 9.47 -12.55 -3.07
N PHE A 286 8.73 -13.56 -2.62
CA PHE A 286 8.80 -14.91 -3.19
C PHE A 286 8.40 -14.94 -4.67
N TYR A 287 7.43 -14.14 -5.09
CA TYR A 287 7.03 -14.06 -6.50
C TYR A 287 8.11 -13.48 -7.42
N HIS A 288 8.86 -12.47 -6.95
CA HIS A 288 9.85 -11.80 -7.80
C HIS A 288 11.27 -12.35 -7.71
N VAL A 289 11.65 -12.93 -6.57
CA VAL A 289 13.04 -13.39 -6.35
C VAL A 289 13.14 -14.85 -5.92
N GLY A 290 12.04 -15.46 -5.47
CA GLY A 290 12.06 -16.85 -5.01
C GLY A 290 12.24 -17.88 -6.14
N PRO A 291 12.87 -19.03 -5.87
CA PRO A 291 12.85 -20.17 -6.78
C PRO A 291 11.41 -20.62 -7.08
N PRO A 292 11.10 -21.07 -8.31
CA PRO A 292 9.73 -21.42 -8.71
C PRO A 292 9.07 -22.48 -7.81
N GLN A 293 9.86 -23.43 -7.31
CA GLN A 293 9.41 -24.52 -6.43
C GLN A 293 8.91 -24.00 -5.07
N GLN A 294 9.47 -22.89 -4.60
CA GLN A 294 9.10 -22.29 -3.33
C GLN A 294 7.84 -21.43 -3.43
N LEU A 295 7.40 -21.02 -4.62
CA LEU A 295 6.23 -20.15 -4.77
C LEU A 295 4.93 -20.75 -4.20
N SER A 296 4.85 -22.09 -4.17
CA SER A 296 3.73 -22.84 -3.58
C SER A 296 3.44 -22.51 -2.11
N ILE A 297 4.44 -22.04 -1.35
CA ILE A 297 4.25 -21.68 0.07
C ILE A 297 3.37 -20.42 0.24
N VAL A 298 3.33 -19.56 -0.78
CA VAL A 298 2.62 -18.27 -0.76
C VAL A 298 1.12 -18.49 -0.93
N SER A 299 0.69 -19.53 -1.65
CA SER A 299 -0.71 -19.72 -2.01
C SER A 299 -1.61 -19.88 -0.79
N LYS A 300 -1.19 -20.71 0.18
CA LYS A 300 -1.90 -20.88 1.45
C LYS A 300 -2.06 -19.57 2.23
N ALA A 301 -0.99 -18.78 2.27
CA ALA A 301 -0.97 -17.52 3.01
C ALA A 301 -1.91 -16.48 2.40
N LEU A 302 -1.91 -16.36 1.08
CA LEU A 302 -2.82 -15.45 0.36
C LEU A 302 -4.28 -15.89 0.47
N VAL A 303 -4.58 -17.18 0.30
CA VAL A 303 -5.94 -17.71 0.44
C VAL A 303 -6.49 -17.46 1.85
N ARG A 304 -5.66 -17.56 2.90
CA ARG A 304 -6.06 -17.22 4.27
C ARG A 304 -6.53 -15.76 4.39
N LEU A 305 -5.90 -14.82 3.69
CA LEU A 305 -6.27 -13.39 3.75
C LEU A 305 -7.64 -13.10 3.12
N LEU A 306 -8.19 -14.01 2.30
CA LEU A 306 -9.55 -13.88 1.75
C LEU A 306 -10.65 -13.95 2.82
N SER A 307 -10.32 -14.33 4.06
CA SER A 307 -11.23 -14.27 5.21
C SER A 307 -11.28 -12.88 5.88
N GLY A 308 -10.43 -11.93 5.45
CA GLY A 308 -10.33 -10.58 6.03
C GLY A 308 -11.40 -9.59 5.53
N PRO A 309 -11.23 -8.29 5.83
CA PRO A 309 -12.11 -7.21 5.34
C PRO A 309 -12.18 -7.13 3.81
N ARG A 310 -13.24 -6.52 3.27
CA ARG A 310 -13.53 -6.48 1.83
C ARG A 310 -12.40 -5.86 1.00
N GLU A 311 -11.77 -4.82 1.54
CA GLU A 311 -10.66 -4.09 0.93
C GLU A 311 -9.43 -4.99 0.81
N VAL A 312 -9.16 -5.79 1.86
CA VAL A 312 -8.07 -6.78 1.86
C VAL A 312 -8.36 -7.89 0.86
N GLN A 313 -9.59 -8.43 0.85
CA GLN A 313 -9.99 -9.46 -0.11
C GLN A 313 -9.79 -8.99 -1.55
N TYR A 314 -10.19 -7.76 -1.88
CA TYR A 314 -10.03 -7.21 -3.21
C TYR A 314 -8.55 -7.14 -3.62
N VAL A 315 -7.69 -6.54 -2.79
CA VAL A 315 -6.25 -6.43 -3.07
C VAL A 315 -5.61 -7.82 -3.22
N VAL A 316 -5.96 -8.76 -2.36
CA VAL A 316 -5.43 -10.14 -2.42
C VAL A 316 -5.89 -10.83 -3.70
N LEU A 317 -7.17 -10.74 -4.07
CA LEU A 317 -7.70 -11.34 -5.30
C LEU A 317 -7.08 -10.75 -6.56
N VAL A 318 -6.82 -9.43 -6.61
CA VAL A 318 -6.11 -8.80 -7.72
C VAL A 318 -4.73 -9.45 -7.89
N ASN A 319 -3.98 -9.60 -6.79
CA ASN A 319 -2.64 -10.19 -6.84
C ASN A 319 -2.68 -11.69 -7.20
N ILE A 320 -3.63 -12.46 -6.66
CA ILE A 320 -3.82 -13.87 -7.06
C ILE A 320 -4.15 -13.96 -8.55
N ALA A 321 -5.05 -13.11 -9.06
CA ALA A 321 -5.38 -13.06 -10.47
C ALA A 321 -4.16 -12.71 -11.33
N THR A 322 -3.31 -11.78 -10.90
CA THR A 322 -2.04 -11.46 -11.59
C THR A 322 -1.09 -12.67 -11.63
N ILE A 323 -0.95 -13.39 -10.51
CA ILE A 323 -0.10 -14.60 -10.45
C ILE A 323 -0.65 -15.69 -11.37
N CYS A 324 -1.97 -15.90 -11.39
CA CYS A 324 -2.63 -16.88 -12.25
C CYS A 324 -2.62 -16.49 -13.75
N ALA A 325 -2.61 -15.19 -14.07
CA ALA A 325 -2.67 -14.68 -15.45
C ALA A 325 -1.30 -14.60 -16.14
N ALA A 326 -0.20 -14.79 -15.43
CA ALA A 326 1.16 -14.62 -15.94
C ALA A 326 1.60 -15.66 -17.01
N SER A 327 0.67 -16.34 -17.67
CA SER A 327 0.94 -17.42 -18.61
C SER A 327 1.36 -17.01 -20.02
N ASP A 328 1.19 -15.75 -20.45
CA ASP A 328 1.25 -15.46 -21.91
C ASP A 328 2.23 -14.37 -22.36
N SER A 329 2.73 -13.49 -21.51
CA SER A 329 3.35 -12.25 -22.02
C SER A 329 4.87 -12.29 -22.27
N ASN A 330 5.65 -13.15 -21.61
CA ASN A 330 7.13 -13.10 -21.74
C ASN A 330 7.75 -14.49 -21.96
N SER A 331 8.35 -14.72 -23.14
CA SER A 331 8.90 -16.02 -23.54
C SER A 331 10.07 -16.51 -22.68
N VAL A 332 10.85 -15.59 -22.10
CA VAL A 332 12.04 -15.88 -21.24
C VAL A 332 11.66 -16.58 -19.93
N LEU A 333 10.38 -16.54 -19.60
CA LEU A 333 9.86 -16.86 -18.29
C LEU A 333 9.02 -18.16 -18.31
N LYS A 334 8.63 -18.67 -19.49
CA LYS A 334 7.72 -19.82 -19.68
C LYS A 334 8.02 -21.05 -18.82
N GLU A 335 9.27 -21.44 -18.64
CA GLU A 335 9.64 -22.63 -17.84
C GLU A 335 9.40 -22.44 -16.34
N ILE A 336 9.67 -21.24 -15.82
CA ILE A 336 9.37 -20.85 -14.43
C ILE A 336 7.86 -20.76 -14.22
N PHE A 337 7.14 -20.22 -15.22
CA PHE A 337 5.69 -20.02 -15.12
C PHE A 337 4.87 -21.29 -15.29
N ALA A 338 5.34 -22.30 -16.03
CA ALA A 338 4.67 -23.58 -16.15
C ALA A 338 4.42 -24.23 -14.75
N ILE A 339 5.35 -24.04 -13.82
CA ILE A 339 5.24 -24.53 -12.43
C ILE A 339 4.26 -23.66 -11.61
N SER A 340 4.25 -22.34 -11.84
CA SER A 340 3.42 -21.40 -11.08
C SER A 340 1.92 -21.60 -11.28
N LYS A 341 1.50 -22.17 -12.43
CA LYS A 341 0.10 -22.16 -12.88
C LYS A 341 -0.87 -22.84 -11.90
N ASN A 342 -0.40 -23.84 -11.16
CA ASN A 342 -1.27 -24.68 -10.32
C ASN A 342 -1.07 -24.50 -8.81
N ILE A 343 -0.32 -23.49 -8.35
CA ILE A 343 -0.10 -23.32 -6.89
C ILE A 343 -1.41 -23.06 -6.10
N PHE A 344 -2.45 -22.58 -6.78
CA PHE A 344 -3.78 -22.33 -6.21
C PHE A 344 -4.81 -23.42 -6.52
N GLU A 345 -4.46 -24.44 -7.31
CA GLU A 345 -5.36 -25.56 -7.65
C GLU A 345 -5.95 -26.25 -6.40
N PRO A 346 -5.17 -26.53 -5.33
CA PRO A 346 -5.71 -27.12 -4.11
C PRO A 346 -6.77 -26.27 -3.41
N TYR A 347 -6.83 -24.98 -3.71
CA TYR A 347 -7.73 -24.00 -3.08
C TYR A 347 -8.89 -23.58 -3.99
N LEU A 348 -9.14 -24.27 -5.10
CA LEU A 348 -10.12 -23.92 -6.14
C LEU A 348 -11.48 -23.43 -5.58
N LYS A 349 -12.04 -24.16 -4.62
CA LYS A 349 -13.34 -23.84 -4.00
C LYS A 349 -13.38 -22.50 -3.27
N SER A 350 -12.22 -21.98 -2.85
CA SER A 350 -12.10 -20.68 -2.19
C SER A 350 -12.41 -19.52 -3.14
N PHE A 351 -12.30 -19.75 -4.45
CA PHE A 351 -12.57 -18.78 -5.51
C PHE A 351 -13.99 -18.89 -6.07
N PHE A 352 -14.86 -19.74 -5.51
CA PHE A 352 -16.26 -19.74 -5.92
C PHE A 352 -16.94 -18.43 -5.50
N VAL A 353 -17.78 -17.93 -6.40
CA VAL A 353 -18.55 -16.70 -6.23
C VAL A 353 -19.64 -16.95 -5.20
N ARG A 354 -19.83 -15.99 -4.30
CA ARG A 354 -20.87 -16.00 -3.28
C ARG A 354 -21.85 -14.86 -3.54
N ASN A 355 -23.10 -15.03 -3.11
CA ASN A 355 -24.16 -14.03 -3.32
C ASN A 355 -23.84 -12.64 -2.73
N GLY A 356 -23.04 -12.59 -1.65
CA GLY A 356 -22.63 -11.33 -1.00
C GLY A 356 -21.41 -10.65 -1.60
N ASP A 357 -20.79 -11.22 -2.64
CA ASP A 357 -19.59 -10.65 -3.26
C ASP A 357 -19.95 -9.41 -4.10
N SER A 358 -19.09 -8.39 -4.09
CA SER A 358 -19.21 -7.25 -5.01
C SER A 358 -18.89 -7.69 -6.44
N ILE A 359 -19.41 -6.95 -7.44
CA ILE A 359 -19.14 -7.27 -8.86
C ILE A 359 -17.65 -7.42 -9.17
N HIS A 360 -16.80 -6.54 -8.62
CA HIS A 360 -15.36 -6.61 -8.82
C HIS A 360 -14.73 -7.88 -8.24
N VAL A 361 -15.18 -8.31 -7.05
CA VAL A 361 -14.73 -9.57 -6.44
C VAL A 361 -15.19 -10.77 -7.28
N LYS A 362 -16.44 -10.74 -7.76
CA LYS A 362 -16.98 -11.80 -8.63
C LYS A 362 -16.16 -11.95 -9.91
N LEU A 363 -15.83 -10.85 -10.57
CA LEU A 363 -15.04 -10.84 -11.81
C LEU A 363 -13.61 -11.37 -11.59
N LEU A 364 -12.95 -10.97 -10.50
CA LEU A 364 -11.61 -11.46 -10.15
C LEU A 364 -11.62 -12.97 -9.86
N LYS A 365 -12.60 -13.44 -9.08
CA LYS A 365 -12.79 -14.87 -8.80
C LYS A 365 -12.99 -15.67 -10.08
N LEU A 366 -13.82 -15.17 -10.98
CA LEU A 366 -14.05 -15.79 -12.28
C LEU A 366 -12.79 -15.85 -13.14
N GLN A 367 -11.99 -14.77 -13.15
CA GLN A 367 -10.71 -14.72 -13.84
C GLN A 367 -9.73 -15.75 -13.27
N ILE A 368 -9.71 -15.94 -11.94
CA ILE A 368 -8.87 -16.97 -11.30
C ILE A 368 -9.36 -18.37 -11.69
N LEU A 369 -10.67 -18.62 -11.60
CA LEU A 369 -11.26 -19.93 -11.92
C LEU A 369 -10.98 -20.35 -13.37
N LYS A 370 -11.11 -19.45 -14.34
CA LYS A 370 -10.82 -19.77 -15.75
C LYS A 370 -9.33 -20.11 -15.96
N SER A 371 -8.42 -19.46 -15.24
CA SER A 371 -6.97 -19.72 -15.33
C SER A 371 -6.57 -21.04 -14.68
N LEU A 372 -7.26 -21.45 -13.60
CA LEU A 372 -7.01 -22.70 -12.86
C LEU A 372 -7.68 -23.94 -13.46
N ALA A 373 -8.45 -23.79 -14.54
CA ALA A 373 -9.12 -24.91 -15.20
C ALA A 373 -8.09 -25.87 -15.84
N THR A 374 -8.10 -27.13 -15.40
CA THR A 374 -7.26 -28.23 -15.89
C THR A 374 -8.12 -29.44 -16.23
N GLU A 375 -7.59 -30.42 -16.94
CA GLU A 375 -8.32 -31.67 -17.26
C GLU A 375 -8.90 -32.38 -16.03
N SER A 376 -8.22 -32.28 -14.88
CA SER A 376 -8.65 -32.91 -13.62
C SER A 376 -9.84 -32.21 -12.96
N ASN A 377 -9.97 -30.89 -13.13
CA ASN A 377 -10.92 -30.08 -12.37
C ASN A 377 -11.99 -29.36 -13.23
N VAL A 378 -11.84 -29.37 -14.56
CA VAL A 378 -12.68 -28.61 -15.50
C VAL A 378 -14.17 -28.89 -15.37
N GLN A 379 -14.56 -30.12 -15.05
CA GLN A 379 -15.97 -30.49 -14.87
C GLN A 379 -16.62 -29.73 -13.69
N ILE A 380 -15.87 -29.57 -12.60
CA ILE A 380 -16.33 -28.82 -11.42
C ILE A 380 -16.42 -27.34 -11.76
N VAL A 381 -15.41 -26.80 -12.46
CA VAL A 381 -15.39 -25.40 -12.89
C VAL A 381 -16.56 -25.11 -13.83
N LEU A 382 -16.79 -25.93 -14.86
CA LEU A 382 -17.87 -25.75 -15.82
C LEU A 382 -19.25 -25.80 -15.17
N LYS A 383 -19.48 -26.72 -14.23
CA LYS A 383 -20.75 -26.78 -13.48
C LYS A 383 -21.03 -25.48 -12.73
N GLU A 384 -19.98 -24.90 -12.15
CA GLU A 384 -20.09 -23.63 -11.44
C GLU A 384 -20.31 -22.46 -12.42
N LEU A 385 -19.54 -22.40 -13.51
CA LEU A 385 -19.71 -21.39 -14.56
C LEU A 385 -21.12 -21.42 -15.16
N GLN A 386 -21.69 -22.60 -15.41
CA GLN A 386 -23.07 -22.75 -15.88
C GLN A 386 -24.10 -22.18 -14.90
N THR A 387 -23.79 -22.18 -13.60
CA THR A 387 -24.63 -21.54 -12.58
C THR A 387 -24.49 -20.01 -12.67
N TYR A 388 -23.27 -19.51 -12.88
CA TYR A 388 -23.01 -18.07 -13.03
C TYR A 388 -23.62 -17.47 -14.30
N VAL A 389 -23.81 -18.25 -15.37
CA VAL A 389 -24.53 -17.81 -16.58
C VAL A 389 -25.96 -17.35 -16.26
N LYS A 390 -26.57 -17.86 -15.19
CA LYS A 390 -27.93 -17.48 -14.76
C LYS A 390 -27.97 -16.17 -13.96
N ILE A 391 -26.81 -15.63 -13.60
CA ILE A 391 -26.67 -14.41 -12.79
C ILE A 391 -26.44 -13.24 -13.75
N ASN A 392 -27.40 -12.30 -13.81
CA ASN A 392 -27.42 -11.23 -14.83
C ASN A 392 -26.10 -10.45 -14.94
N ASP A 393 -25.49 -10.04 -13.82
CA ASP A 393 -24.24 -9.26 -13.79
C ASP A 393 -22.98 -10.09 -14.11
N LEU A 394 -23.08 -11.42 -14.17
CA LEU A 394 -21.97 -12.33 -14.46
C LEU A 394 -22.13 -13.15 -15.74
N ALA A 395 -23.28 -13.08 -16.41
CA ALA A 395 -23.60 -13.99 -17.47
C ALA A 395 -22.62 -13.92 -18.65
N GLY A 396 -22.34 -12.69 -19.14
CA GLY A 396 -21.36 -12.45 -20.20
C GLY A 396 -19.95 -12.93 -19.85
N PRO A 397 -19.35 -12.48 -18.73
CA PRO A 397 -18.06 -12.96 -18.26
C PRO A 397 -18.01 -14.49 -18.07
N ALA A 398 -19.07 -15.11 -17.55
CA ALA A 398 -19.12 -16.56 -17.34
C ALA A 398 -19.11 -17.33 -18.67
N ILE A 399 -19.83 -16.83 -19.69
CA ILE A 399 -19.78 -17.37 -21.05
C ILE A 399 -18.37 -17.29 -21.64
N GLU A 400 -17.69 -16.15 -21.47
CA GLU A 400 -16.30 -15.99 -21.91
C GLU A 400 -15.37 -16.99 -21.21
N ALA A 401 -15.55 -17.21 -19.90
CA ALA A 401 -14.80 -18.21 -19.14
C ALA A 401 -15.07 -19.65 -19.62
N ILE A 402 -16.30 -20.01 -19.98
CA ILE A 402 -16.64 -21.31 -20.57
C ILE A 402 -15.92 -21.48 -21.91
N GLY A 403 -15.91 -20.44 -22.74
CA GLY A 403 -15.16 -20.42 -23.99
C GLY A 403 -13.66 -20.65 -23.78
N HIS A 404 -13.07 -19.94 -22.81
CA HIS A 404 -11.67 -20.13 -22.46
C HIS A 404 -11.37 -21.58 -22.00
N CYS A 405 -12.23 -22.17 -21.18
CA CYS A 405 -12.07 -23.56 -20.75
C CYS A 405 -12.14 -24.54 -21.93
N ALA A 406 -13.02 -24.30 -22.91
CA ALA A 406 -13.12 -25.11 -24.12
C ALA A 406 -11.85 -25.05 -24.98
N LEU A 407 -11.18 -23.90 -25.01
CA LEU A 407 -9.90 -23.72 -25.71
C LEU A 407 -8.72 -24.37 -24.96
N GLN A 408 -8.71 -24.21 -23.63
CA GLN A 408 -7.62 -24.70 -22.79
C GLN A 408 -7.67 -26.22 -22.60
N VAL A 409 -8.87 -26.81 -22.55
CA VAL A 409 -9.09 -28.23 -22.26
C VAL A 409 -9.94 -28.85 -23.38
N GLY A 410 -9.27 -29.42 -24.39
CA GLY A 410 -9.94 -29.91 -25.60
C GLY A 410 -10.97 -31.03 -25.36
N THR A 411 -10.85 -31.79 -24.28
CA THR A 411 -11.77 -32.88 -23.92
C THR A 411 -13.19 -32.41 -23.58
N VAL A 412 -13.36 -31.15 -23.18
CA VAL A 412 -14.67 -30.55 -22.86
C VAL A 412 -15.20 -29.63 -23.96
N ALA A 413 -14.46 -29.44 -25.05
CA ALA A 413 -14.79 -28.46 -26.09
C ALA A 413 -16.19 -28.70 -26.69
N GLU A 414 -16.55 -29.95 -27.00
CA GLU A 414 -17.86 -30.30 -27.56
C GLU A 414 -19.01 -30.05 -26.58
N LEU A 415 -18.79 -30.34 -25.29
CA LEU A 415 -19.77 -30.09 -24.22
C LEU A 415 -20.01 -28.59 -24.04
N CYS A 416 -18.94 -27.80 -24.01
CA CYS A 416 -19.02 -26.34 -23.93
C CYS A 416 -19.73 -25.77 -25.15
N LEU A 417 -19.35 -26.19 -26.37
CA LEU A 417 -19.98 -25.74 -27.61
C LEU A 417 -21.48 -26.07 -27.62
N THR A 418 -21.86 -27.29 -27.25
CA THR A 418 -23.26 -27.71 -27.17
C THR A 418 -24.05 -26.89 -26.15
N GLY A 419 -23.46 -26.63 -24.98
CA GLY A 419 -24.05 -25.78 -23.94
C GLY A 419 -24.25 -24.34 -24.43
N LEU A 420 -23.24 -23.74 -25.07
CA LEU A 420 -23.31 -22.39 -25.63
C LEU A 420 -24.37 -22.28 -26.73
N VAL A 421 -24.44 -23.26 -27.64
CA VAL A 421 -25.47 -23.29 -28.70
C VAL A 421 -26.89 -23.31 -28.11
N SER A 422 -27.11 -23.99 -26.98
CA SER A 422 -28.42 -24.00 -26.31
C SER A 422 -28.82 -22.64 -25.75
N LEU A 423 -27.86 -21.76 -25.45
CA LEU A 423 -28.10 -20.41 -24.92
C LEU A 423 -28.47 -19.39 -26.00
N ILE A 424 -28.24 -19.69 -27.30
CA ILE A 424 -28.57 -18.78 -28.40
C ILE A 424 -30.08 -18.53 -28.51
N ALA A 425 -30.90 -19.51 -28.14
CA ALA A 425 -32.37 -19.39 -28.17
C ALA A 425 -32.95 -18.57 -27.01
N ASN A 426 -32.11 -17.98 -26.14
CA ASN A 426 -32.54 -17.16 -25.02
C ASN A 426 -33.08 -15.80 -25.51
N SER A 427 -34.04 -15.24 -24.78
CA SER A 427 -34.62 -13.92 -25.07
C SER A 427 -33.72 -12.75 -24.70
N ASN A 428 -32.70 -12.96 -23.86
CA ASN A 428 -31.77 -11.91 -23.45
C ASN A 428 -30.73 -11.61 -24.56
N GLU A 429 -30.83 -10.45 -25.20
CA GLU A 429 -29.96 -10.06 -26.31
C GLU A 429 -28.48 -9.91 -25.92
N GLU A 430 -28.19 -9.38 -24.73
CA GLU A 430 -26.81 -9.20 -24.23
C GLU A 430 -26.12 -10.55 -23.99
N LEU A 431 -26.88 -11.52 -23.47
CA LEU A 431 -26.43 -12.89 -23.30
C LEU A 431 -26.11 -13.53 -24.66
N VAL A 432 -27.06 -13.45 -25.60
CA VAL A 432 -26.91 -14.02 -26.94
C VAL A 432 -25.71 -13.40 -27.66
N SER A 433 -25.50 -12.08 -27.54
CA SER A 433 -24.33 -11.38 -28.08
C SER A 433 -23.02 -11.95 -27.54
N SER A 434 -22.93 -12.16 -26.21
CA SER A 434 -21.74 -12.74 -25.56
C SER A 434 -21.46 -14.17 -26.03
N VAL A 435 -22.51 -15.01 -26.14
CA VAL A 435 -22.41 -16.38 -26.67
C VAL A 435 -21.84 -16.39 -28.08
N VAL A 436 -22.33 -15.50 -28.93
CA VAL A 436 -21.93 -15.42 -30.34
C VAL A 436 -20.47 -15.06 -30.49
N VAL A 437 -19.98 -14.07 -29.73
CA VAL A 437 -18.56 -13.68 -29.76
C VAL A 437 -17.67 -14.85 -29.37
N VAL A 438 -18.07 -15.63 -28.36
CA VAL A 438 -17.31 -16.81 -27.92
C VAL A 438 -17.38 -17.93 -28.96
N LEU A 439 -18.56 -18.24 -29.49
CA LEU A 439 -18.70 -19.25 -30.54
C LEU A 439 -17.88 -18.92 -31.79
N LYS A 440 -17.86 -17.65 -32.21
CA LYS A 440 -16.98 -17.17 -33.29
C LYS A 440 -15.53 -17.55 -33.05
N LYS A 441 -15.02 -17.28 -31.83
CA LYS A 441 -13.63 -17.59 -31.45
C LYS A 441 -13.37 -19.10 -31.46
N LEU A 442 -14.29 -19.91 -30.94
CA LEU A 442 -14.15 -21.38 -30.88
C LEU A 442 -14.21 -22.03 -32.27
N LEU A 443 -15.18 -21.65 -33.09
CA LEU A 443 -15.42 -22.24 -34.42
C LEU A 443 -14.28 -21.92 -35.40
N HIS A 444 -13.68 -20.73 -35.32
CA HIS A 444 -12.53 -20.39 -36.16
C HIS A 444 -11.27 -21.24 -35.85
N GLN A 445 -11.11 -21.75 -34.62
CA GLN A 445 -10.00 -22.64 -34.32
C GLN A 445 -10.29 -24.09 -34.72
N LYS A 446 -11.48 -24.61 -34.40
CA LYS A 446 -11.89 -25.98 -34.75
C LYS A 446 -13.42 -26.09 -34.72
N ALA A 447 -14.05 -26.18 -35.89
CA ALA A 447 -15.49 -26.34 -36.01
C ALA A 447 -15.87 -27.80 -36.35
N PRO A 448 -16.44 -28.57 -35.40
CA PRO A 448 -16.99 -29.89 -35.72
C PRO A 448 -18.18 -29.73 -36.67
N LEU A 449 -18.18 -30.47 -37.78
CA LEU A 449 -19.19 -30.37 -38.83
C LEU A 449 -20.62 -30.63 -38.30
N SER A 450 -20.77 -31.53 -37.33
CA SER A 450 -22.02 -31.81 -36.62
C SER A 450 -22.59 -30.58 -35.90
N LEU A 451 -21.73 -29.77 -35.28
CA LEU A 451 -22.10 -28.54 -34.58
C LEU A 451 -22.49 -27.42 -35.54
N LEU A 452 -21.77 -27.29 -36.67
CA LEU A 452 -22.12 -26.34 -37.73
C LEU A 452 -23.51 -26.63 -38.31
N ILE A 453 -23.81 -27.91 -38.59
CA ILE A 453 -25.14 -28.33 -39.07
C ILE A 453 -26.23 -27.96 -38.04
N ARG A 454 -25.96 -28.16 -36.74
CA ARG A 454 -26.91 -27.81 -35.68
C ARG A 454 -27.15 -26.30 -35.60
N LEU A 455 -26.09 -25.48 -35.70
CA LEU A 455 -26.18 -24.03 -35.74
C LEU A 455 -26.99 -23.54 -36.95
N LEU A 456 -26.72 -24.10 -38.14
CA LEU A 456 -27.48 -23.80 -39.35
C LEU A 456 -28.97 -24.15 -39.20
N LYS A 457 -29.31 -25.26 -38.54
CA LYS A 457 -30.71 -25.61 -38.24
C LYS A 457 -31.38 -24.62 -37.29
N LEU A 458 -30.61 -24.03 -36.38
CA LEU A 458 -31.11 -23.06 -35.40
C LEU A 458 -31.19 -21.65 -35.96
N ILE A 459 -30.59 -21.34 -37.12
CA ILE A 459 -30.45 -19.97 -37.65
C ILE A 459 -31.77 -19.19 -37.74
N ASN A 460 -32.88 -19.86 -38.03
CA ASN A 460 -34.21 -19.25 -38.14
C ASN A 460 -34.83 -18.91 -36.77
N SER A 461 -34.38 -19.55 -35.70
CA SER A 461 -34.82 -19.28 -34.32
C SER A 461 -34.03 -18.15 -33.65
N ILE A 462 -32.87 -17.80 -34.20
CA ILE A 462 -31.98 -16.77 -33.66
C ILE A 462 -32.57 -15.39 -33.95
N LYS A 463 -33.01 -14.67 -32.92
CA LYS A 463 -33.59 -13.32 -33.08
C LYS A 463 -32.54 -12.23 -33.31
N ALA A 464 -31.37 -12.36 -32.68
CA ALA A 464 -30.31 -11.35 -32.75
C ALA A 464 -29.60 -11.35 -34.13
N PRO A 465 -29.54 -10.22 -34.86
CA PRO A 465 -28.91 -10.16 -36.19
C PRO A 465 -27.41 -10.49 -36.18
N SER A 466 -26.68 -10.01 -35.16
CA SER A 466 -25.24 -10.29 -34.98
C SER A 466 -24.96 -11.78 -34.79
N ALA A 467 -25.87 -12.49 -34.11
CA ALA A 467 -25.82 -13.92 -33.90
C ALA A 467 -26.02 -14.69 -35.21
N ARG A 468 -27.01 -14.30 -36.02
CA ARG A 468 -27.23 -14.89 -37.35
C ARG A 468 -26.02 -14.67 -38.26
N ALA A 469 -25.47 -13.46 -38.28
CA ALA A 469 -24.31 -13.10 -39.10
C ALA A 469 -23.01 -13.81 -38.70
N CYS A 470 -22.92 -14.35 -37.49
CA CYS A 470 -21.78 -15.16 -37.05
C CYS A 470 -21.94 -16.65 -37.40
N VAL A 471 -23.18 -17.12 -37.55
CA VAL A 471 -23.49 -18.50 -37.96
C VAL A 471 -23.35 -18.67 -39.48
N ILE A 472 -23.72 -17.64 -40.24
CA ILE A 472 -23.37 -17.48 -41.66
C ILE A 472 -21.87 -17.26 -41.77
#